data_AF-A0A1Z5LI82-F1
#
_entry.id   AF-A0A1Z5LI82-F1
#
_cell.length_a   1.000
_cell.length_b   1.000
_cell.length_c   1.000
_cell.angle_alpha   90.00
_cell.angle_beta   90.00
_cell.angle_gamma   90.00
#
_symmetry.space_group_name_H-M   'P 1'
#
loop_
_entity.id
_entity.type
_entity.pdbx_description
1 polymer ?
#
loop_
_entity_poly.entity_id
_entity_poly.type
_entity_poly.pdbx_seq_one_letter_code
_entity_poly.pdbx_strand_id
1 'polypeptide(L)'
;MPTLGGAKPLDACDGKQARRTGSSSPLGELFDHGCDSISTAFVALAVCVAVQLGNYPAWMFFQCFAAITLFYCAHWQTYVSGTLRFGTFDVTEAQFSVMAIHIVSAIFGPTVWATKLPLVHIELRLMPVAMALSISLIMCYTDMAVILSGGVGKNGSTVAGTSVLSPCIPIALVVLLAFIIYQKSTMHVYENHPCLYIVAFGMVAAKLTNRLVVAHMSKSEMEYMDSILVGPGMLFLNQYFSTTFNEYIVLWICLVYSVADFLCYSRNVCNQMCAHLQIPLLRIPSGAQAKPRVPSDGRRGRMDLS
;
A
#
# COMPACT_ATOMS: atom_id res chain seq x y z
N MET A 1 -19.64 -19.90 25.05
CA MET A 1 -18.32 -20.24 24.48
C MET A 1 -17.61 -18.95 24.13
N PRO A 2 -16.46 -18.63 24.74
CA PRO A 2 -15.65 -17.50 24.31
C PRO A 2 -15.02 -17.87 22.96
N THR A 3 -15.23 -17.03 21.96
CA THR A 3 -14.59 -17.17 20.65
C THR A 3 -13.08 -17.14 20.84
N LEU A 4 -12.39 -18.19 20.39
CA LEU A 4 -10.95 -18.20 20.25
C LEU A 4 -10.53 -16.90 19.55
N GLY A 5 -9.73 -16.09 20.23
CA GLY A 5 -9.16 -14.89 19.65
C GLY A 5 -8.27 -15.32 18.48
N GLY A 6 -8.82 -15.26 17.27
CA GLY A 6 -8.06 -15.51 16.05
C GLY A 6 -6.79 -14.67 16.07
N ALA A 7 -5.65 -15.31 15.80
CA ALA A 7 -4.39 -14.64 15.60
C ALA A 7 -4.60 -13.57 14.53
N LYS A 8 -4.52 -12.29 14.92
CA LYS A 8 -4.52 -11.18 13.98
C LYS A 8 -3.07 -10.83 13.66
N PRO A 9 -2.78 -10.33 12.44
CA PRO A 9 -1.47 -9.77 12.12
C PRO A 9 -1.00 -8.77 13.19
N LEU A 10 0.30 -8.72 13.45
CA LEU A 10 0.90 -7.85 14.47
C LEU A 10 0.62 -6.37 14.23
N ASP A 11 0.49 -6.00 12.97
CA ASP A 11 0.09 -4.69 12.50
C ASP A 11 -1.25 -4.25 13.14
N ALA A 12 -2.31 -5.03 12.99
CA ALA A 12 -3.63 -4.77 13.58
C ALA A 12 -3.70 -4.77 15.14
N CYS A 13 -2.59 -5.00 15.84
CA CYS A 13 -2.52 -4.90 17.30
C CYS A 13 -2.42 -3.44 17.78
N ASP A 14 -1.83 -2.55 17.00
CA ASP A 14 -1.55 -1.17 17.41
C ASP A 14 -2.86 -0.35 17.59
N GLY A 15 -3.80 -0.42 16.65
CA GLY A 15 -5.09 0.26 16.70
C GLY A 15 -6.02 -0.36 17.74
N LYS A 16 -5.91 -1.68 17.97
CA LYS A 16 -6.60 -2.32 19.10
C LYS A 16 -6.08 -1.81 20.44
N GLN A 17 -4.75 -1.71 20.57
CA GLN A 17 -4.13 -1.21 21.78
C GLN A 17 -4.49 0.26 22.01
N ALA A 18 -4.41 1.10 20.98
CA ALA A 18 -4.81 2.50 21.03
C ALA A 18 -6.27 2.68 21.44
N ARG A 19 -7.20 1.86 20.95
CA ARG A 19 -8.61 1.86 21.39
C ARG A 19 -8.77 1.44 22.84
N ARG A 20 -7.97 0.47 23.32
CA ARG A 20 -7.99 0.00 24.72
C ARG A 20 -7.48 1.07 25.68
N THR A 21 -6.43 1.79 25.31
CA THR A 21 -5.82 2.85 26.12
C THR A 21 -6.49 4.22 25.89
N GLY A 22 -7.45 4.33 24.98
CA GLY A 22 -8.09 5.61 24.64
C GLY A 22 -7.13 6.60 23.98
N SER A 23 -6.05 6.12 23.37
CA SER A 23 -5.00 6.93 22.74
C SER A 23 -5.03 6.87 21.19
N SER A 24 -6.18 6.54 20.60
CA SER A 24 -6.38 6.62 19.15
C SER A 24 -6.25 8.07 18.68
N SER A 25 -5.40 8.31 17.68
CA SER A 25 -5.16 9.65 17.12
C SER A 25 -4.89 9.56 15.61
N PRO A 26 -5.11 10.65 14.85
CA PRO A 26 -4.77 10.71 13.42
C PRO A 26 -3.28 10.44 13.15
N LEU A 27 -2.40 10.77 14.11
CA LEU A 27 -0.97 10.46 14.01
C LEU A 27 -0.70 8.95 14.02
N GLY A 28 -1.45 8.20 14.83
CA GLY A 28 -1.35 6.74 14.86
C GLY A 28 -1.80 6.11 13.55
N GLU A 29 -2.93 6.58 13.01
CA GLU A 29 -3.43 6.17 11.69
C GLU A 29 -2.46 6.52 10.56
N LEU A 30 -1.79 7.69 10.63
CA LEU A 30 -0.76 8.07 9.66
C LEU A 30 0.44 7.11 9.71
N PHE A 31 0.87 6.74 10.91
CA PHE A 31 2.02 5.86 11.08
C PHE A 31 1.71 4.44 10.57
N ASP A 32 0.54 3.90 10.90
CA ASP A 32 0.01 2.63 10.42
C ASP A 32 0.02 2.56 8.88
N HIS A 33 -0.66 3.52 8.23
CA HIS A 33 -0.71 3.60 6.77
C HIS A 33 0.65 3.89 6.11
N GLY A 34 1.51 4.66 6.79
CA GLY A 34 2.88 4.90 6.36
C GLY A 34 3.69 3.61 6.30
N CYS A 35 3.61 2.78 7.35
CA CYS A 35 4.25 1.47 7.40
C CYS A 35 3.67 0.49 6.39
N ASP A 36 2.35 0.46 6.21
CA ASP A 36 1.68 -0.38 5.21
C ASP A 36 2.11 -0.02 3.78
N SER A 37 2.27 1.28 3.49
CA SER A 37 2.66 1.74 2.16
C SER A 37 4.05 1.25 1.74
N ILE A 38 5.00 1.24 2.68
CA ILE A 38 6.35 0.68 2.46
C ILE A 38 6.26 -0.85 2.35
N SER A 39 5.55 -1.48 3.29
CA SER A 39 5.43 -2.94 3.39
C SER A 39 4.80 -3.54 2.14
N THR A 40 3.87 -2.82 1.49
CA THR A 40 3.24 -3.25 0.23
C THR A 40 4.27 -3.58 -0.85
N ALA A 41 5.31 -2.75 -1.03
CA ALA A 41 6.35 -2.99 -2.03
C ALA A 41 7.18 -4.23 -1.69
N PHE A 42 7.56 -4.40 -0.42
CA PHE A 42 8.34 -5.55 0.05
C PHE A 42 7.55 -6.85 -0.01
N VAL A 43 6.27 -6.83 0.38
CA VAL A 43 5.38 -8.01 0.33
C VAL A 43 5.14 -8.43 -1.12
N ALA A 44 4.86 -7.49 -2.02
CA ALA A 44 4.69 -7.78 -3.44
C ALA A 44 5.96 -8.40 -4.05
N LEU A 45 7.13 -7.84 -3.73
CA LEU A 45 8.42 -8.38 -4.14
C LEU A 45 8.68 -9.78 -3.55
N ALA A 46 8.39 -9.98 -2.26
CA ALA A 46 8.59 -11.25 -1.57
C ALA A 46 7.75 -12.38 -2.20
N VAL A 47 6.49 -12.10 -2.57
CA VAL A 47 5.67 -13.04 -3.33
C VAL A 47 6.32 -13.38 -4.67
N CYS A 48 6.80 -12.39 -5.42
CA CYS A 48 7.46 -12.61 -6.71
C CYS A 48 8.72 -13.48 -6.56
N VAL A 49 9.51 -13.28 -5.50
CA VAL A 49 10.68 -14.10 -5.19
C VAL A 49 10.25 -15.53 -4.82
N ALA A 50 9.23 -15.69 -3.97
CA ALA A 50 8.75 -16.98 -3.50
C ALA A 50 8.25 -17.89 -4.63
N VAL A 51 7.62 -17.31 -5.66
CA VAL A 51 7.12 -18.04 -6.84
C VAL A 51 8.07 -17.99 -8.05
N GLN A 52 9.29 -17.46 -7.88
CA GLN A 52 10.29 -17.29 -8.94
C GLN A 52 9.79 -16.52 -10.17
N LEU A 53 8.96 -15.48 -9.96
CA LEU A 53 8.39 -14.66 -11.03
C LEU A 53 9.42 -13.79 -11.77
N GLY A 54 10.65 -13.67 -11.23
CA GLY A 54 11.76 -13.00 -11.92
C GLY A 54 12.14 -13.61 -13.27
N ASN A 55 11.76 -14.87 -13.54
CA ASN A 55 11.89 -15.47 -14.87
C ASN A 55 10.92 -14.88 -15.91
N TYR A 56 9.94 -14.10 -15.44
CA TYR A 56 8.97 -13.38 -16.25
C TYR A 56 8.94 -11.90 -15.85
N PRO A 57 9.97 -11.10 -16.24
CA PRO A 57 10.14 -9.73 -15.76
C PRO A 57 8.92 -8.83 -15.96
N ALA A 58 8.21 -8.98 -17.08
CA ALA A 58 6.98 -8.22 -17.36
C ALA A 58 5.83 -8.56 -16.39
N TRP A 59 5.63 -9.84 -16.07
CA TRP A 59 4.62 -10.26 -15.09
C TRP A 59 4.99 -9.82 -13.67
N MET A 60 6.27 -9.89 -13.31
CA MET A 60 6.78 -9.36 -12.05
C MET A 60 6.55 -7.84 -11.94
N PHE A 61 6.81 -7.10 -13.01
CA PHE A 61 6.61 -5.64 -13.06
C PHE A 61 5.15 -5.33 -12.82
N PHE A 62 4.28 -5.95 -13.63
CA PHE A 62 2.85 -5.73 -13.57
C PHE A 62 2.28 -6.09 -12.19
N GLN A 63 2.64 -7.24 -11.63
CA GLN A 63 2.19 -7.67 -10.30
C GLN A 63 2.59 -6.68 -9.20
N CYS A 64 3.85 -6.21 -9.19
CA CYS A 64 4.33 -5.30 -8.15
C CYS A 64 3.67 -3.92 -8.26
N PHE A 65 3.63 -3.35 -9.46
CA PHE A 65 3.03 -2.04 -9.67
C PHE A 65 1.49 -2.07 -9.54
N ALA A 66 0.83 -3.19 -9.86
CA ALA A 66 -0.60 -3.36 -9.59
C ALA A 66 -0.89 -3.36 -8.09
N ALA A 67 -0.11 -4.10 -7.29
CA ALA A 67 -0.26 -4.12 -5.82
C ALA A 67 -0.07 -2.72 -5.20
N ILE A 68 0.98 -2.00 -5.62
CA ILE A 68 1.25 -0.63 -5.18
C ILE A 68 0.10 0.32 -5.59
N THR A 69 -0.36 0.23 -6.83
CA THR A 69 -1.44 1.09 -7.35
C THR A 69 -2.76 0.81 -6.65
N LEU A 70 -3.09 -0.45 -6.37
CA LEU A 70 -4.30 -0.80 -5.62
C LEU A 70 -4.29 -0.27 -4.20
N PHE A 71 -3.16 -0.41 -3.51
CA PHE A 71 -3.01 0.15 -2.18
C PHE A 71 -3.21 1.68 -2.20
N TYR A 72 -2.70 2.36 -3.22
CA TYR A 72 -2.95 3.78 -3.44
C TYR A 72 -4.44 4.07 -3.74
N CYS A 73 -5.10 3.27 -4.58
CA CYS A 73 -6.52 3.42 -4.90
C CYS A 73 -7.43 3.28 -3.68
N ALA A 74 -7.14 2.37 -2.74
CA ALA A 74 -7.88 2.25 -1.49
C ALA A 74 -7.79 3.53 -0.62
N HIS A 75 -6.61 4.15 -0.58
CA HIS A 75 -6.41 5.44 0.10
C HIS A 75 -7.05 6.60 -0.66
N TRP A 76 -7.07 6.55 -1.98
CA TRP A 76 -7.81 7.50 -2.81
C TRP A 76 -9.32 7.39 -2.59
N GLN A 77 -9.85 6.17 -2.53
CA GLN A 77 -11.25 5.92 -2.15
C GLN A 77 -11.56 6.50 -0.76
N THR A 78 -10.64 6.38 0.19
CA THR A 78 -10.76 6.97 1.54
C THR A 78 -10.72 8.50 1.51
N TYR A 79 -9.79 9.09 0.73
CA TYR A 79 -9.69 10.53 0.51
C TYR A 79 -11.02 11.12 0.02
N VAL A 80 -11.69 10.44 -0.91
CA VAL A 80 -12.96 10.91 -1.51
C VAL A 80 -14.17 10.63 -0.60
N SER A 81 -14.30 9.41 -0.11
CA SER A 81 -15.51 8.97 0.62
C SER A 81 -15.49 9.29 2.11
N GLY A 82 -14.32 9.59 2.67
CA GLY A 82 -14.13 9.87 4.09
C GLY A 82 -14.01 8.63 4.98
N THR A 83 -14.12 7.42 4.42
CA THR A 83 -14.05 6.15 5.15
C THR A 83 -13.41 5.07 4.29
N LEU A 84 -12.43 4.35 4.84
CA LEU A 84 -11.92 3.13 4.21
C LEU A 84 -13.02 2.05 4.23
N ARG A 85 -13.40 1.53 3.05
CA ARG A 85 -14.45 0.52 2.95
C ARG A 85 -13.81 -0.84 2.72
N PHE A 86 -14.12 -1.77 3.62
CA PHE A 86 -13.61 -3.13 3.53
C PHE A 86 -14.47 -3.97 2.57
N GLY A 87 -13.80 -4.74 1.72
CA GLY A 87 -14.42 -5.64 0.75
C GLY A 87 -14.66 -7.04 1.32
N THR A 88 -15.26 -7.94 0.53
CA THR A 88 -15.37 -9.37 0.88
C THR A 88 -14.02 -10.07 0.87
N PHE A 89 -13.09 -9.60 0.04
CA PHE A 89 -11.69 -9.98 0.05
C PHE A 89 -10.88 -8.73 0.36
N ASP A 90 -10.12 -8.77 1.45
CA ASP A 90 -9.44 -7.60 2.00
C ASP A 90 -7.97 -7.94 2.34
N VAL A 91 -7.29 -7.00 3.00
CA VAL A 91 -5.90 -7.13 3.44
C VAL A 91 -5.70 -8.41 4.25
N THR A 92 -6.68 -8.84 5.05
CA THR A 92 -6.54 -10.04 5.88
C THR A 92 -6.45 -11.32 5.04
N GLU A 93 -7.38 -11.53 4.11
CA GLU A 93 -7.40 -12.68 3.21
C GLU A 93 -6.18 -12.67 2.27
N ALA A 94 -5.78 -11.48 1.81
CA ALA A 94 -4.56 -11.31 1.03
C ALA A 94 -3.32 -11.76 1.82
N GLN A 95 -3.17 -11.34 3.09
CA GLN A 95 -2.05 -11.74 3.93
C GLN A 95 -2.04 -13.24 4.22
N PHE A 96 -3.19 -13.87 4.47
CA PHE A 96 -3.25 -15.34 4.58
C PHE A 96 -2.82 -16.05 3.29
N SER A 97 -3.20 -15.52 2.13
CA SER A 97 -2.78 -16.04 0.83
C SER A 97 -1.25 -15.92 0.64
N VAL A 98 -0.68 -14.77 1.00
CA VAL A 98 0.78 -14.54 0.99
C VAL A 98 1.49 -15.51 1.92
N MET A 99 0.99 -15.70 3.15
CA MET A 99 1.56 -16.67 4.10
C MET A 99 1.52 -18.09 3.55
N ALA A 100 0.41 -18.50 2.93
CA ALA A 100 0.29 -19.82 2.31
C ALA A 100 1.33 -20.02 1.18
N ILE A 101 1.52 -19.02 0.31
CA ILE A 101 2.53 -19.06 -0.76
C ILE A 101 3.93 -19.26 -0.16
N HIS A 102 4.27 -18.50 0.89
CA HIS A 102 5.59 -18.59 1.53
C HIS A 102 5.80 -19.94 2.23
N ILE A 103 4.78 -20.47 2.90
CA ILE A 103 4.84 -21.80 3.54
C ILE A 103 5.06 -22.89 2.48
N VAL A 104 4.34 -22.85 1.35
CA VAL A 104 4.52 -23.79 0.24
C VAL A 104 5.94 -23.70 -0.32
N SER A 105 6.42 -22.49 -0.59
CA SER A 105 7.81 -22.28 -1.05
C SER A 105 8.85 -22.74 -0.03
N ALA A 106 8.58 -22.63 1.27
CA ALA A 106 9.49 -23.06 2.32
C ALA A 106 9.55 -24.58 2.46
N ILE A 107 8.41 -25.28 2.35
CA ILE A 107 8.35 -26.74 2.51
C ILE A 107 8.86 -27.47 1.26
N PHE A 108 8.43 -27.05 0.07
CA PHE A 108 8.71 -27.76 -1.19
C PHE A 108 9.84 -27.13 -2.02
N GLY A 109 10.36 -25.99 -1.58
CA GLY A 109 11.29 -25.17 -2.35
C GLY A 109 10.60 -24.29 -3.40
N PRO A 110 11.18 -23.14 -3.78
CA PRO A 110 10.58 -22.24 -4.77
C PRO A 110 10.39 -22.86 -6.17
N THR A 111 11.14 -23.92 -6.49
CA THR A 111 11.04 -24.64 -7.77
C THR A 111 9.72 -25.39 -7.95
N VAL A 112 8.96 -25.64 -6.87
CA VAL A 112 7.62 -26.25 -6.97
C VAL A 112 6.70 -25.43 -7.88
N TRP A 113 6.85 -24.12 -7.89
CA TRP A 113 6.05 -23.22 -8.73
C TRP A 113 6.39 -23.31 -10.22
N ALA A 114 7.56 -23.85 -10.57
CA ALA A 114 7.96 -24.11 -11.96
C ALA A 114 7.34 -25.40 -12.52
N THR A 115 6.65 -26.20 -11.70
CA THR A 115 6.03 -27.45 -12.16
C THR A 115 4.88 -27.17 -13.13
N LYS A 116 4.82 -27.95 -14.22
CA LYS A 116 3.74 -27.84 -15.21
C LYS A 116 2.55 -28.71 -14.77
N LEU A 117 1.36 -28.14 -14.79
CA LEU A 117 0.14 -28.88 -14.51
C LEU A 117 -0.14 -29.89 -15.64
N PRO A 118 -0.44 -31.16 -15.31
CA PRO A 118 -0.52 -32.25 -16.30
C PRO A 118 -1.66 -32.10 -17.32
N LEU A 119 -2.72 -31.34 -16.99
CA LEU A 119 -3.90 -31.17 -17.85
C LEU A 119 -3.86 -29.90 -18.73
N VAL A 120 -3.16 -28.86 -18.28
CA VAL A 120 -3.22 -27.52 -18.90
C VAL A 120 -1.85 -27.09 -19.45
N HIS A 121 -0.77 -27.81 -19.11
CA HIS A 121 0.62 -27.50 -19.48
C HIS A 121 1.10 -26.09 -19.09
N ILE A 122 0.39 -25.43 -18.17
CA ILE A 122 0.73 -24.14 -17.59
C ILE A 122 1.58 -24.36 -16.33
N GLU A 123 2.55 -23.48 -16.09
CA GLU A 123 3.35 -23.48 -14.88
C GLU A 123 2.53 -23.05 -13.66
N LEU A 124 2.68 -23.77 -12.55
CA LEU A 124 1.93 -23.53 -11.32
C LEU A 124 2.08 -22.08 -10.80
N ARG A 125 3.23 -21.42 -11.04
CA ARG A 125 3.48 -20.03 -10.64
C ARG A 125 2.51 -19.02 -11.27
N LEU A 126 1.90 -19.34 -12.41
CA LEU A 126 0.92 -18.45 -13.05
C LEU A 126 -0.44 -18.50 -12.37
N MET A 127 -0.74 -19.53 -11.56
CA MET A 127 -2.00 -19.64 -10.84
C MET A 127 -2.15 -18.56 -9.75
N PRO A 128 -1.17 -18.35 -8.83
CA PRO A 128 -1.21 -17.23 -7.90
C PRO A 128 -1.28 -15.86 -8.60
N VAL A 129 -0.58 -15.68 -9.71
CA VAL A 129 -0.58 -14.43 -10.49
C VAL A 129 -1.96 -14.16 -11.09
N ALA A 130 -2.58 -15.18 -11.72
CA ALA A 130 -3.92 -15.05 -12.28
C ALA A 130 -4.96 -14.75 -11.20
N MET A 131 -4.89 -15.45 -10.06
CA MET A 131 -5.78 -15.20 -8.92
C MET A 131 -5.60 -13.78 -8.38
N ALA A 132 -4.36 -13.35 -8.15
CA ALA A 132 -4.06 -12.00 -7.68
C ALA A 132 -4.58 -10.94 -8.66
N LEU A 133 -4.42 -11.16 -9.97
CA LEU A 133 -4.93 -10.26 -11.01
C LEU A 133 -6.47 -10.20 -11.02
N SER A 134 -7.16 -11.33 -10.95
CA SER A 134 -8.63 -11.34 -10.91
C SER A 134 -9.16 -10.57 -9.70
N ILE A 135 -8.58 -10.80 -8.53
CA ILE A 135 -8.94 -10.06 -7.30
C ILE A 135 -8.61 -8.57 -7.47
N SER A 136 -7.43 -8.26 -7.99
CA SER A 136 -6.97 -6.89 -8.24
C SER A 136 -7.93 -6.10 -9.13
N LEU A 137 -8.44 -6.72 -10.20
CA LEU A 137 -9.40 -6.10 -11.11
C LEU A 137 -10.74 -5.82 -10.41
N ILE A 138 -11.23 -6.76 -9.60
CA ILE A 138 -12.45 -6.58 -8.83
C ILE A 138 -12.29 -5.42 -7.83
N MET A 139 -11.19 -5.39 -7.08
CA MET A 139 -10.90 -4.32 -6.11
C MET A 139 -10.75 -2.96 -6.79
N CYS A 140 -10.02 -2.89 -7.91
CA CYS A 140 -9.88 -1.67 -8.69
C CYS A 140 -11.26 -1.16 -9.18
N TYR A 141 -12.10 -2.07 -9.68
CA TYR A 141 -13.46 -1.71 -10.11
C TYR A 141 -14.30 -1.17 -8.96
N THR A 142 -14.25 -1.81 -7.78
CA THR A 142 -15.01 -1.34 -6.62
C THR A 142 -14.51 0.01 -6.11
N ASP A 143 -13.20 0.23 -6.05
CA ASP A 143 -12.60 1.50 -5.63
C ASP A 143 -13.00 2.62 -6.60
N MET A 144 -12.85 2.37 -7.90
CA MET A 144 -13.22 3.33 -8.95
C MET A 144 -14.72 3.62 -8.94
N ALA A 145 -15.58 2.62 -8.71
CA ALA A 145 -17.01 2.85 -8.60
C ALA A 145 -17.35 3.76 -7.41
N VAL A 146 -16.66 3.63 -6.27
CA VAL A 146 -16.86 4.52 -5.10
C VAL A 146 -16.30 5.92 -5.36
N ILE A 147 -15.13 6.03 -5.99
CA ILE A 147 -14.52 7.32 -6.36
C ILE A 147 -15.43 8.08 -7.32
N LEU A 148 -15.96 7.41 -8.35
CA LEU A 148 -16.79 8.03 -9.40
C LEU A 148 -18.24 8.26 -8.97
N SER A 149 -18.78 7.46 -8.07
CA SER A 149 -20.14 7.68 -7.53
C SER A 149 -20.21 8.86 -6.56
N GLY A 150 -19.07 9.46 -6.21
CA GLY A 150 -19.01 10.73 -5.49
C GLY A 150 -19.62 10.63 -4.10
N GLY A 151 -18.81 10.29 -3.10
CA GLY A 151 -19.14 10.69 -1.74
C GLY A 151 -19.27 12.21 -1.68
N VAL A 152 -20.13 12.74 -0.80
CA VAL A 152 -20.27 14.20 -0.59
C VAL A 152 -18.95 14.85 -0.11
N GLY A 153 -17.90 14.06 0.11
CA GLY A 153 -16.70 14.44 0.84
C GLY A 153 -17.05 14.84 2.28
N LYS A 154 -16.15 14.64 3.23
CA LYS A 154 -16.35 15.19 4.59
C LYS A 154 -16.27 16.73 4.62
N ASN A 155 -16.08 17.37 3.46
CA ASN A 155 -15.96 18.80 3.19
C ASN A 155 -16.95 19.33 2.13
N GLY A 156 -17.86 18.52 1.58
CA GLY A 156 -18.77 18.97 0.51
C GLY A 156 -18.18 18.91 -0.91
N SER A 157 -16.95 18.41 -1.09
CA SER A 157 -16.32 18.26 -2.40
C SER A 157 -17.01 17.15 -3.22
N THR A 158 -17.41 17.47 -4.45
CA THR A 158 -18.09 16.55 -5.38
C THR A 158 -17.22 16.26 -6.61
N VAL A 159 -17.58 15.22 -7.38
CA VAL A 159 -16.94 14.87 -8.67
C VAL A 159 -16.91 16.07 -9.64
N ALA A 160 -17.86 17.00 -9.53
CA ALA A 160 -17.94 18.21 -10.35
C ALA A 160 -16.81 19.23 -10.11
N GLY A 161 -16.07 19.14 -9.00
CA GLY A 161 -14.96 20.05 -8.66
C GLY A 161 -13.56 19.58 -9.07
N THR A 162 -13.45 18.50 -9.87
CA THR A 162 -12.22 17.79 -10.35
C THR A 162 -11.21 17.34 -9.27
N SER A 163 -11.33 17.84 -8.04
CA SER A 163 -10.50 17.54 -6.87
C SER A 163 -10.56 16.06 -6.46
N VAL A 164 -11.67 15.38 -6.80
CA VAL A 164 -11.86 13.95 -6.57
C VAL A 164 -10.99 13.11 -7.50
N LEU A 165 -10.66 13.60 -8.71
CA LEU A 165 -9.82 12.90 -9.69
C LEU A 165 -8.35 13.31 -9.65
N SER A 166 -8.05 14.40 -8.95
CA SER A 166 -6.71 14.96 -8.81
C SER A 166 -5.65 13.94 -8.37
N PRO A 167 -5.95 12.96 -7.47
CA PRO A 167 -4.97 11.96 -7.07
C PRO A 167 -4.55 10.97 -8.16
N CYS A 168 -5.24 10.90 -9.30
CA CYS A 168 -4.85 10.07 -10.44
C CYS A 168 -3.50 10.51 -11.05
N ILE A 169 -3.27 11.83 -11.12
CA ILE A 169 -2.14 12.42 -11.84
C ILE A 169 -0.79 11.95 -11.29
N PRO A 170 -0.49 12.08 -9.99
CA PRO A 170 0.84 11.71 -9.50
C PRO A 170 1.09 10.20 -9.49
N ILE A 171 0.08 9.36 -9.24
CA ILE A 171 0.27 7.90 -9.30
C ILE A 171 0.48 7.45 -10.75
N ALA A 172 -0.29 7.99 -11.69
CA ALA A 172 -0.10 7.74 -13.12
C ALA A 172 1.30 8.18 -13.56
N LEU A 173 1.78 9.34 -13.11
CA LEU A 173 3.13 9.81 -13.40
C LEU A 173 4.20 8.84 -12.91
N VAL A 174 4.10 8.33 -11.67
CA VAL A 174 5.05 7.35 -11.13
C VAL A 174 5.03 6.04 -11.92
N VAL A 175 3.84 5.49 -12.20
CA VAL A 175 3.71 4.22 -12.95
C VAL A 175 4.16 4.37 -14.40
N LEU A 176 3.83 5.48 -15.06
CA LEU A 176 4.24 5.77 -16.43
C LEU A 176 5.75 5.96 -16.52
N LEU A 177 6.37 6.73 -15.61
CA LEU A 177 7.82 6.86 -15.56
C LEU A 177 8.49 5.52 -15.33
N ALA A 178 7.99 4.71 -14.39
CA ALA A 178 8.51 3.37 -14.16
C ALA A 178 8.41 2.47 -15.40
N PHE A 179 7.32 2.56 -16.15
CA PHE A 179 7.15 1.79 -17.38
C PHE A 179 8.07 2.28 -18.50
N ILE A 180 8.16 3.60 -18.71
CA ILE A 180 9.04 4.19 -19.73
C ILE A 180 10.50 3.85 -19.43
N ILE A 181 10.94 3.98 -18.17
CA ILE A 181 12.31 3.69 -17.75
C ILE A 181 12.64 2.22 -17.96
N TYR A 182 11.71 1.31 -17.66
CA TYR A 182 11.85 -0.10 -18.00
C TYR A 182 12.00 -0.30 -19.53
N GLN A 183 11.09 0.22 -20.35
CA GLN A 183 11.10 -0.04 -21.79
C GLN A 183 12.25 0.63 -22.57
N LYS A 184 12.80 1.74 -22.06
CA LYS A 184 13.84 2.53 -22.72
C LYS A 184 15.25 2.29 -22.16
N SER A 185 15.40 1.49 -21.11
CA SER A 185 16.71 1.21 -20.51
C SER A 185 17.62 0.48 -21.49
N THR A 186 18.81 1.04 -21.69
CA THR A 186 19.84 0.46 -22.56
C THR A 186 20.65 -0.62 -21.84
N MET A 187 20.76 -0.53 -20.52
CA MET A 187 21.46 -1.52 -19.69
C MET A 187 20.52 -2.53 -19.02
N HIS A 188 19.26 -2.57 -19.44
CA HIS A 188 18.25 -3.48 -18.89
C HIS A 188 18.21 -3.45 -17.36
N VAL A 189 18.21 -2.23 -16.79
CA VAL A 189 18.41 -2.02 -15.35
C VAL A 189 17.34 -2.72 -14.52
N TYR A 190 16.11 -2.79 -15.03
CA TYR A 190 15.03 -3.51 -14.38
C TYR A 190 15.22 -5.04 -14.47
N GLU A 191 15.57 -5.58 -15.64
CA GLU A 191 15.73 -7.02 -15.82
C GLU A 191 16.95 -7.56 -15.06
N ASN A 192 18.03 -6.78 -15.00
CA ASN A 192 19.27 -7.15 -14.30
C ASN A 192 19.18 -6.91 -12.78
N HIS A 193 18.47 -5.87 -12.35
CA HIS A 193 18.34 -5.48 -10.94
C HIS A 193 16.88 -5.22 -10.50
N PRO A 194 15.96 -6.20 -10.67
CA PRO A 194 14.53 -5.98 -10.49
C PRO A 194 14.16 -5.65 -9.03
N CYS A 195 14.81 -6.29 -8.05
CA CYS A 195 14.55 -6.02 -6.64
C CYS A 195 14.86 -4.56 -6.27
N LEU A 196 16.03 -4.06 -6.69
CA LEU A 196 16.44 -2.68 -6.45
C LEU A 196 15.46 -1.69 -7.11
N TYR A 197 15.06 -1.99 -8.35
CA TYR A 197 14.11 -1.18 -9.09
C TYR A 197 12.75 -1.09 -8.41
N ILE A 198 12.15 -2.23 -8.04
CA ILE A 198 10.85 -2.29 -7.38
C ILE A 198 10.89 -1.61 -6.02
N VAL A 199 11.96 -1.78 -5.24
CA VAL A 199 12.09 -1.09 -3.95
C VAL A 199 12.23 0.43 -4.14
N ALA A 200 13.02 0.90 -5.11
CA ALA A 200 13.18 2.33 -5.38
C ALA A 200 11.85 2.99 -5.74
N PHE A 201 11.13 2.46 -6.73
CA PHE A 201 9.81 2.99 -7.12
C PHE A 201 8.73 2.72 -6.06
N GLY A 202 8.87 1.64 -5.30
CA GLY A 202 8.02 1.35 -4.13
C GLY A 202 8.13 2.43 -3.06
N MET A 203 9.34 2.91 -2.76
CA MET A 203 9.54 4.03 -1.83
C MET A 203 8.95 5.35 -2.36
N VAL A 204 9.07 5.59 -3.67
CA VAL A 204 8.45 6.76 -4.32
C VAL A 204 6.93 6.71 -4.16
N ALA A 205 6.32 5.58 -4.49
CA ALA A 205 4.88 5.39 -4.35
C ALA A 205 4.43 5.41 -2.88
N ALA A 206 5.22 4.86 -1.95
CA ALA A 206 4.94 4.92 -0.53
C ALA A 206 4.84 6.36 -0.01
N LYS A 207 5.79 7.25 -0.39
CA LYS A 207 5.70 8.67 -0.02
C LYS A 207 4.44 9.30 -0.59
N LEU A 208 4.13 9.01 -1.85
CA LEU A 208 2.96 9.56 -2.52
C LEU A 208 1.66 9.12 -1.82
N THR A 209 1.52 7.85 -1.47
CA THR A 209 0.38 7.35 -0.68
C THR A 209 0.30 8.06 0.67
N ASN A 210 1.43 8.25 1.35
CA ASN A 210 1.46 8.92 2.64
C ASN A 210 1.04 10.41 2.53
N ARG A 211 1.38 11.10 1.44
CA ARG A 211 0.86 12.44 1.14
C ARG A 211 -0.65 12.45 0.95
N LEU A 212 -1.20 11.45 0.27
CA LEU A 212 -2.64 11.31 0.08
C LEU A 212 -3.38 11.05 1.41
N VAL A 213 -2.80 10.21 2.29
CA VAL A 213 -3.30 9.99 3.65
C VAL A 213 -3.32 11.29 4.44
N VAL A 214 -2.22 12.06 4.41
CA VAL A 214 -2.15 13.36 5.09
C VAL A 214 -3.20 14.32 4.53
N ALA A 215 -3.34 14.42 3.21
CA ALA A 215 -4.33 15.27 2.56
C ALA A 215 -5.76 14.89 2.97
N HIS A 216 -6.04 13.60 3.12
CA HIS A 216 -7.31 13.12 3.66
C HIS A 216 -7.53 13.58 5.12
N MET A 217 -6.52 13.40 5.98
CA MET A 217 -6.61 13.73 7.41
C MET A 217 -6.72 15.24 7.67
N SER A 218 -5.94 16.05 6.96
CA SER A 218 -5.98 17.52 7.00
C SER A 218 -7.17 18.09 6.24
N LYS A 219 -7.82 17.27 5.43
CA LYS A 219 -8.84 17.65 4.47
C LYS A 219 -8.39 18.75 3.50
N SER A 220 -7.13 18.69 3.08
CA SER A 220 -6.54 19.59 2.08
C SER A 220 -6.54 18.94 0.70
N GLU A 221 -6.39 19.75 -0.34
CA GLU A 221 -6.08 19.24 -1.67
C GLU A 221 -4.67 18.64 -1.69
N MET A 222 -4.47 17.65 -2.56
CA MET A 222 -3.15 17.04 -2.76
C MET A 222 -2.40 17.76 -3.89
N GLU A 223 -1.18 18.22 -3.59
CA GLU A 223 -0.30 18.81 -4.58
C GLU A 223 0.27 17.75 -5.54
N TYR A 224 0.28 18.06 -6.84
CA TYR A 224 0.69 17.13 -7.90
C TYR A 224 2.18 16.83 -7.94
N MET A 225 3.01 17.85 -7.69
CA MET A 225 4.46 17.73 -7.75
C MET A 225 5.04 17.58 -6.35
N ASP A 226 6.09 16.77 -6.24
CA ASP A 226 6.79 16.53 -4.99
C ASP A 226 8.26 16.22 -5.27
N SER A 227 9.11 16.52 -4.29
CA SER A 227 10.56 16.26 -4.34
C SER A 227 10.88 14.79 -4.63
N ILE A 228 9.99 13.85 -4.32
CA ILE A 228 10.18 12.42 -4.53
C ILE A 228 10.32 12.04 -6.01
N LEU A 229 9.76 12.85 -6.92
CA LEU A 229 9.83 12.62 -8.36
C LEU A 229 11.22 12.93 -8.95
N VAL A 230 12.10 13.59 -8.19
CA VAL A 230 13.49 13.88 -8.64
C VAL A 230 14.24 12.59 -8.92
N GLY A 231 14.09 11.55 -8.09
CA GLY A 231 14.73 10.24 -8.30
C GLY A 231 14.39 9.62 -9.66
N PRO A 232 13.11 9.30 -9.92
CA PRO A 232 12.64 8.82 -11.23
C PRO A 232 12.94 9.80 -12.38
N GLY A 233 12.84 11.11 -12.13
CA GLY A 233 13.14 12.15 -13.12
C GLY A 233 14.59 12.11 -13.58
N MET A 234 15.56 11.88 -12.67
CA MET A 234 16.97 11.71 -13.02
C MET A 234 17.19 10.50 -13.93
N LEU A 235 16.54 9.36 -13.66
CA LEU A 235 16.61 8.17 -14.51
C LEU A 235 16.04 8.43 -15.90
N PHE A 236 14.86 9.04 -15.97
CA PHE A 236 14.20 9.38 -17.23
C PHE A 236 15.04 10.37 -18.06
N LEU A 237 15.57 11.42 -17.44
CA LEU A 237 16.43 12.40 -18.12
C LEU A 237 17.74 11.76 -18.59
N ASN A 238 18.35 10.89 -17.77
CA ASN A 238 19.57 10.18 -18.17
C ASN A 238 19.35 9.34 -19.43
N GLN A 239 18.21 8.65 -19.53
CA GLN A 239 17.84 7.89 -20.72
C GLN A 239 17.57 8.78 -21.93
N TYR A 240 16.91 9.92 -21.73
CA TYR A 240 16.66 10.90 -22.78
C TYR A 240 17.97 11.43 -23.40
N PHE A 241 19.00 11.67 -22.58
CA PHE A 241 20.35 12.06 -23.02
C PHE A 241 21.25 10.85 -23.33
N SER A 242 20.68 9.81 -23.94
CA SER A 242 21.39 8.63 -24.44
C SER A 242 22.23 7.90 -23.38
N THR A 243 21.78 7.89 -22.12
CA THR A 243 22.43 7.17 -21.00
C THR A 243 23.86 7.64 -20.76
N THR A 244 24.04 8.95 -20.55
CA THR A 244 25.37 9.54 -20.27
C THR A 244 26.00 8.97 -19.00
N PHE A 245 25.18 8.71 -17.97
CA PHE A 245 25.59 8.10 -16.72
C PHE A 245 25.13 6.65 -16.63
N ASN A 246 25.84 5.85 -15.84
CA ASN A 246 25.45 4.46 -15.58
C ASN A 246 24.10 4.41 -14.82
N GLU A 247 23.03 3.98 -15.50
CA GLU A 247 21.67 3.77 -14.97
C GLU A 247 21.65 2.99 -13.64
N TYR A 248 22.52 2.00 -13.44
CA TYR A 248 22.56 1.25 -12.18
C TYR A 248 22.99 2.14 -11.01
N ILE A 249 23.98 3.02 -11.22
CA ILE A 249 24.41 3.99 -10.21
C ILE A 249 23.30 5.03 -9.98
N VAL A 250 22.68 5.52 -11.06
CA VAL A 250 21.56 6.48 -10.97
C VAL A 250 20.37 5.86 -10.23
N LEU A 251 20.11 4.56 -10.40
CA LEU A 251 19.07 3.83 -9.69
C LEU A 251 19.36 3.72 -8.18
N TRP A 252 20.61 3.47 -7.79
CA TRP A 252 21.02 3.53 -6.39
C TRP A 252 20.85 4.92 -5.80
N ILE A 253 21.24 5.96 -6.54
CA ILE A 253 21.02 7.37 -6.12
C ILE A 253 19.52 7.63 -5.96
N CYS A 254 18.68 7.16 -6.89
CA CYS A 254 17.23 7.25 -6.83
C CYS A 254 16.68 6.60 -5.55
N LEU A 255 17.12 5.38 -5.21
CA LEU A 255 16.69 4.70 -3.99
C LEU A 255 17.10 5.48 -2.74
N VAL A 256 18.39 5.82 -2.61
CA VAL A 256 18.92 6.50 -1.41
C VAL A 256 18.23 7.85 -1.21
N TYR A 257 18.06 8.61 -2.29
CA TYR A 257 17.33 9.86 -2.27
C TYR A 257 15.87 9.65 -1.85
N SER A 258 15.17 8.68 -2.44
CA SER A 258 13.76 8.41 -2.15
C SER A 258 13.53 8.00 -0.70
N VAL A 259 14.43 7.17 -0.14
CA VAL A 259 14.39 6.78 1.28
C VAL A 259 14.64 7.99 2.18
N ALA A 260 15.68 8.78 1.90
CA ALA A 260 16.00 9.96 2.71
C ALA A 260 14.88 11.00 2.69
N ASP A 261 14.31 11.27 1.52
CA ASP A 261 13.21 12.20 1.30
C ASP A 261 11.91 11.71 1.98
N PHE A 262 11.60 10.41 1.90
CA PHE A 262 10.47 9.80 2.64
C PHE A 262 10.64 9.94 4.15
N LEU A 263 11.83 9.63 4.69
CA LEU A 263 12.10 9.71 6.13
C LEU A 263 12.04 11.15 6.63
N CYS A 264 12.60 12.09 5.88
CA CYS A 264 12.53 13.51 6.19
C CYS A 264 11.08 14.02 6.20
N TYR A 265 10.30 13.67 5.17
CA TYR A 265 8.87 13.97 5.09
C TYR A 265 8.11 13.40 6.30
N SER A 266 8.30 12.11 6.59
CA SER A 266 7.61 11.42 7.69
C SER A 266 7.94 12.05 9.04
N ARG A 267 9.21 12.37 9.28
CA ARG A 267 9.65 13.06 10.51
C ARG A 267 9.00 14.43 10.65
N ASN A 268 8.98 15.22 9.57
CA ASN A 268 8.42 16.57 9.60
C ASN A 268 6.91 16.56 9.85
N VAL A 269 6.17 15.71 9.14
CA VAL A 269 4.71 15.57 9.33
C VAL A 269 4.39 15.07 10.73
N CYS A 270 5.09 14.04 11.22
CA CYS A 270 4.89 13.54 12.58
C CYS A 270 5.10 14.64 13.62
N ASN A 271 6.16 15.43 13.49
CA ASN A 271 6.45 16.53 14.41
C ASN A 271 5.39 17.64 14.35
N GLN A 272 4.93 18.01 13.14
CA GLN A 272 3.87 19.01 12.96
C GLN A 272 2.55 18.54 13.58
N MET A 273 2.18 17.27 13.37
CA MET A 273 0.99 16.68 13.98
C MET A 273 1.10 16.57 15.50
N CYS A 274 2.25 16.16 16.03
CA CYS A 274 2.51 16.14 17.47
C CYS A 274 2.35 17.54 18.09
N ALA A 275 2.92 18.56 17.44
CA ALA A 275 2.81 19.95 17.87
C ALA A 275 1.37 20.47 17.80
N HIS A 276 0.61 20.10 16.77
CA HIS A 276 -0.79 20.51 16.64
C HIS A 276 -1.72 19.81 17.63
N LEU A 277 -1.58 18.49 17.78
CA LEU A 277 -2.42 17.66 18.65
C LEU A 277 -1.98 17.68 20.12
N GLN A 278 -0.82 18.31 20.42
CA GLN A 278 -0.22 18.35 21.77
C GLN A 278 -0.01 16.95 22.37
N ILE A 279 0.34 15.97 21.52
CA ILE A 279 0.63 14.60 21.93
C ILE A 279 2.13 14.29 21.73
N PRO A 280 2.76 13.58 22.68
CA PRO A 280 4.13 13.12 22.49
C PRO A 280 4.19 12.00 21.46
N LEU A 281 5.18 12.06 20.56
CA LEU A 281 5.40 11.04 19.54
C LEU A 281 5.65 9.67 20.20
N LEU A 282 4.83 8.67 19.84
CA LEU A 282 4.95 7.27 20.28
C LEU A 282 4.98 7.07 21.81
N ARG A 283 4.31 7.94 22.58
CA ARG A 283 4.24 7.82 24.04
C ARG A 283 2.80 7.88 24.53
N ILE A 284 2.41 6.91 25.35
CA ILE A 284 1.10 6.89 26.01
C ILE A 284 1.18 7.83 27.23
N PRO A 285 0.27 8.82 27.36
CA PRO A 285 0.20 9.66 28.55
C PRO A 285 -0.05 8.81 29.79
N SER A 286 0.65 9.08 30.89
CA SER A 286 0.65 8.29 32.13
C SER A 286 -0.71 8.18 32.85
N GLY A 287 -1.78 8.81 32.34
CA GLY A 287 -3.15 8.77 32.87
C GLY A 287 -4.17 7.99 32.00
N ALA A 288 -3.74 7.35 30.91
CA ALA A 288 -4.60 6.58 30.03
C ALA A 288 -5.09 5.27 30.70
N GLN A 289 -6.13 5.36 31.52
CA GLN A 289 -6.77 4.18 32.13
C GLN A 289 -7.54 3.39 31.08
N ALA A 290 -7.33 2.06 31.05
CA ALA A 290 -8.12 1.16 30.24
C ALA A 290 -9.61 1.30 30.61
N LYS A 291 -10.47 1.64 29.63
CA LYS A 291 -11.92 1.69 29.87
C LYS A 291 -12.38 0.33 30.44
N PRO A 292 -13.17 0.30 31.54
CA PRO A 292 -13.72 -0.95 32.05
C PRO A 292 -14.53 -1.65 30.97
N ARG A 293 -14.34 -2.96 30.81
CA ARG A 293 -15.22 -3.77 29.96
C ARG A 293 -16.65 -3.64 30.48
N VAL A 294 -17.53 -2.99 29.72
CA VAL A 294 -18.96 -2.99 30.01
C VAL A 294 -19.44 -4.44 29.92
N PRO A 295 -20.02 -5.03 30.98
CA PRO A 295 -20.59 -6.36 30.90
C PRO A 295 -21.73 -6.33 29.89
N SER A 296 -21.75 -7.27 28.94
CA SER A 296 -22.89 -7.48 28.06
C SER A 296 -24.10 -7.86 28.92
N ASP A 297 -25.01 -6.91 29.16
CA ASP A 297 -26.24 -7.17 29.91
C ASP A 297 -27.11 -8.13 29.09
N GLY A 298 -27.16 -9.38 29.53
CA GLY A 298 -27.97 -10.44 28.96
C GLY A 298 -29.42 -10.27 29.39
N ARG A 299 -30.11 -9.24 28.89
CA ARG A 299 -31.58 -9.19 28.96
C ARG A 299 -32.19 -9.77 27.68
N ARG A 300 -32.47 -11.07 27.75
CA ARG A 300 -33.52 -11.71 26.94
C ARG A 300 -34.83 -10.95 27.19
N GLY A 301 -35.24 -10.13 26.22
CA GLY A 301 -36.61 -9.63 26.15
C GLY A 301 -37.55 -10.81 25.91
N ARG A 302 -38.27 -11.20 26.96
CA ARG A 302 -39.43 -12.08 26.89
C ARG A 302 -40.55 -11.26 26.23
N MET A 303 -40.88 -11.55 24.98
CA MET A 303 -42.14 -11.09 24.39
C MET A 303 -43.25 -11.95 24.99
N ASP A 304 -43.97 -11.38 25.95
CA ASP A 304 -45.25 -11.92 26.40
C ASP A 304 -46.33 -11.52 25.38
N LEU A 305 -47.17 -12.51 25.06
CA LEU A 305 -48.35 -12.44 24.22
C LEU A 305 -49.46 -11.61 24.88
N SER A 306 -50.05 -10.68 24.12
CA SER A 306 -51.48 -10.36 24.14
C SER A 306 -51.84 -9.50 22.93
#